data_AF-A0A838DNT3-F1
#
_entry.id   AF-A0A838DNT3-F1
#
_cell.length_a   1.000
_cell.length_b   1.000
_cell.length_c   1.000
_cell.angle_alpha   90.00
_cell.angle_beta   90.00
_cell.angle_gamma   90.00
#
_symmetry.space_group_name_H-M   'P 1'
#
loop_
_entity.id
_entity.type
_entity.pdbx_description
1 polymer ?
#
loop_
_entity_poly.entity_id
_entity_poly.type
_entity_poly.pdbx_seq_one_letter_code
_entity_poly.pdbx_strand_id
1 'polypeptide(L)'
;MKVVVTGGAGFIGSHLCKRLLDEEHSVLCVDNLLTGSEENIASLRPHPHFTFLHHDVTQPFSFQAEAIFHLASPASPIGYMEHPLETILVNSQGTHQMLEQARKQKAMFLVSSTSEIYGDPLVHPQREDYWGNV
;
A
#
# COMPACT_ATOMS: atom_id res chain seq x y z
N MET A 1 -9.44 5.59 14.53
CA MET A 1 -10.07 5.20 13.25
C MET A 1 -9.74 3.74 12.93
N LYS A 2 -10.55 3.07 12.10
CA LYS A 2 -10.19 1.80 11.43
C LYS A 2 -9.41 2.11 10.16
N VAL A 3 -8.15 1.71 10.12
CA VAL A 3 -7.22 2.02 9.04
C VAL A 3 -6.73 0.74 8.39
N VAL A 4 -6.77 0.70 7.07
CA VAL A 4 -6.19 -0.40 6.28
C VAL A 4 -4.88 0.07 5.69
N VAL A 5 -3.83 -0.74 5.84
CA VAL A 5 -2.52 -0.52 5.21
C VAL A 5 -2.22 -1.73 4.35
N THR A 6 -2.33 -1.59 3.02
CA THR A 6 -1.92 -2.65 2.10
C THR A 6 -0.42 -2.52 1.82
N GLY A 7 0.33 -3.62 1.70
CA GLY A 7 1.80 -3.53 1.69
C GLY A 7 2.36 -3.20 3.08
N GLY A 8 1.56 -3.44 4.13
CA GLY A 8 1.86 -3.04 5.50
C GLY A 8 3.00 -3.82 6.16
N ALA A 9 3.44 -4.94 5.55
CA ALA A 9 4.62 -5.69 5.99
C ALA A 9 5.87 -5.34 5.17
N GLY A 10 5.78 -4.35 4.28
CA GLY A 10 6.92 -3.74 3.59
C GLY A 10 7.68 -2.72 4.45
N PHE A 11 8.70 -2.09 3.85
CA PHE A 11 9.56 -1.12 4.53
C PHE A 11 8.76 0.08 5.08
N ILE A 12 8.16 0.90 4.22
CA ILE A 12 7.37 2.07 4.67
C ILE A 12 6.10 1.62 5.41
N GLY A 13 5.44 0.57 4.91
CA GLY A 13 4.17 0.07 5.45
C GLY A 13 4.24 -0.31 6.92
N SER A 14 5.30 -1.00 7.36
CA SER A 14 5.45 -1.45 8.74
C SER A 14 5.67 -0.28 9.72
N HIS A 15 6.44 0.72 9.30
CA HIS A 15 6.62 1.96 10.06
C HIS A 15 5.33 2.78 10.14
N LEU A 16 4.56 2.85 9.04
CA LEU A 16 3.25 3.50 9.03
C LEU A 16 2.26 2.78 9.96
N CYS A 17 2.20 1.44 9.91
CA CYS A 17 1.40 0.64 10.83
C CYS A 17 1.72 0.98 12.29
N LYS A 18 3.01 0.98 12.65
CA LYS A 18 3.46 1.37 14.00
C LYS A 18 2.98 2.78 14.37
N ARG A 19 3.21 3.76 13.50
CA ARG A 19 2.84 5.15 13.76
C ARG A 19 1.35 5.32 14.00
N LEU A 20 0.51 4.64 13.21
CA LEU A 20 -0.95 4.68 13.34
C LEU A 20 -1.43 4.03 14.65
N LEU A 21 -0.78 2.94 15.09
CA LEU A 21 -1.06 2.34 16.40
C LEU A 21 -0.69 3.28 17.55
N ASP A 22 0.45 3.99 17.44
CA ASP A 22 0.88 5.01 18.41
C ASP A 22 -0.11 6.20 18.47
N GLU A 23 -0.94 6.41 17.43
CA GLU A 23 -2.06 7.38 17.39
C GLU A 23 -3.41 6.76 17.79
N GLU A 24 -3.40 5.60 18.45
CA GLU A 24 -4.59 4.89 18.94
C GLU A 24 -5.58 4.49 17.82
N HIS A 25 -5.08 4.28 16.60
CA HIS A 25 -5.89 3.73 15.51
C HIS A 25 -5.91 2.20 15.53
N SER A 26 -6.97 1.62 14.98
CA SER A 26 -7.04 0.17 14.72
C SER A 26 -6.55 -0.11 13.32
N VAL A 27 -5.49 -0.90 13.19
CA VAL A 27 -4.77 -1.12 11.94
C VAL A 27 -4.98 -2.55 11.44
N LEU A 28 -5.52 -2.67 10.23
CA LEU A 28 -5.51 -3.89 9.44
C LEU A 28 -4.35 -3.80 8.43
N CYS A 29 -3.28 -4.53 8.71
CA CYS A 29 -2.15 -4.73 7.80
C CYS A 29 -2.50 -5.85 6.82
N VAL A 30 -2.53 -5.53 5.51
CA VAL A 30 -2.78 -6.49 4.43
C VAL A 30 -1.52 -6.62 3.60
N ASP A 31 -0.99 -7.83 3.46
CA ASP A 31 0.22 -8.06 2.68
C ASP A 31 0.26 -9.50 2.15
N ASN A 32 0.75 -9.73 0.93
CA ASN A 32 0.93 -11.07 0.40
C ASN A 32 2.35 -11.63 0.66
N LEU A 33 3.24 -10.81 1.26
CA LEU A 33 4.63 -11.12 1.56
C LEU A 33 5.49 -11.41 0.32
N LEU A 34 5.09 -10.92 -0.85
CA LEU A 34 5.89 -11.07 -2.09
C LEU A 34 7.28 -10.42 -1.93
N THR A 35 7.32 -9.21 -1.38
CA THR A 35 8.56 -8.49 -1.05
C THR A 35 8.62 -8.00 0.40
N GLY A 36 7.50 -8.09 1.14
CA GLY A 36 7.43 -7.80 2.56
C GLY A 36 7.95 -8.97 3.42
N SER A 37 8.04 -8.75 4.73
CA SER A 37 8.44 -9.78 5.69
C SER A 37 7.62 -9.68 6.96
N GLU A 38 7.25 -10.83 7.53
CA GLU A 38 6.58 -10.86 8.84
C GLU A 38 7.47 -10.29 9.95
N GLU A 39 8.79 -10.33 9.80
CA GLU A 39 9.73 -9.76 10.75
C GLU A 39 9.50 -8.25 10.95
N ASN A 40 9.11 -7.54 9.88
CA ASN A 40 8.83 -6.10 9.93
C ASN A 40 7.64 -5.76 10.82
N ILE A 41 6.70 -6.70 11.00
CA ILE A 41 5.47 -6.50 11.78
C ILE A 41 5.42 -7.38 13.04
N ALA A 42 6.46 -8.17 13.31
CA ALA A 42 6.50 -9.12 14.42
C ALA A 42 6.25 -8.44 15.78
N SER A 43 6.83 -7.25 15.96
CA SER A 43 6.64 -6.44 17.18
C SER A 43 5.23 -5.86 17.34
N LEU A 44 4.48 -5.74 16.23
CA LEU A 44 3.12 -5.19 16.22
C LEU A 44 2.05 -6.26 16.49
N ARG A 45 2.35 -7.54 16.21
CA ARG A 45 1.39 -8.65 16.34
C ARG A 45 0.72 -8.79 17.71
N PRO A 46 1.40 -8.58 18.85
CA PRO A 46 0.76 -8.65 20.15
C PRO A 46 -0.19 -7.48 20.44
N HIS A 47 -0.17 -6.41 19.65
CA HIS A 47 -0.95 -5.22 19.92
C HIS A 47 -2.45 -5.46 19.69
N PRO A 48 -3.34 -5.15 20.65
CA PRO A 48 -4.77 -5.51 20.57
C PRO A 48 -5.52 -4.82 19.43
N HIS A 49 -5.00 -3.69 18.94
CA HIS A 49 -5.57 -2.94 17.81
C HIS A 49 -4.87 -3.21 16.47
N PHE A 50 -3.95 -4.18 16.42
CA PHE A 50 -3.29 -4.58 15.18
C PHE A 50 -3.84 -5.93 14.70
N THR A 51 -4.12 -6.04 13.41
CA THR A 51 -4.49 -7.30 12.77
C THR A 51 -3.68 -7.45 11.50
N PHE A 52 -3.11 -8.63 11.29
CA PHE A 52 -2.44 -8.98 10.05
C PHE A 52 -3.33 -9.93 9.23
N LEU A 53 -3.46 -9.63 7.94
CA LEU A 53 -4.11 -10.46 6.96
C LEU A 53 -3.11 -10.78 5.84
N HIS A 54 -2.69 -12.05 5.77
CA HIS A 54 -1.89 -12.56 4.65
C HIS A 54 -2.80 -12.70 3.43
N HIS A 55 -2.80 -11.70 2.54
CA HIS A 55 -3.73 -11.65 1.41
C HIS A 55 -3.20 -10.79 0.26
N ASP A 56 -3.51 -11.21 -0.96
CA ASP A 56 -3.22 -10.48 -2.19
C ASP A 56 -4.40 -9.55 -2.54
N VAL A 57 -4.15 -8.25 -2.59
CA VAL A 57 -5.18 -7.24 -2.85
C VAL A 57 -5.78 -7.29 -4.26
N THR A 58 -5.21 -8.07 -5.16
CA THR A 58 -5.82 -8.39 -6.47
C THR A 58 -6.97 -9.39 -6.34
N GLN A 59 -7.09 -10.07 -5.21
CA GLN A 59 -8.16 -11.01 -4.92
C GLN A 59 -9.24 -10.37 -4.03
N PRO A 60 -10.53 -10.66 -4.25
CA PRO A 60 -11.60 -10.09 -3.44
C PRO A 60 -11.47 -10.42 -1.95
N PHE A 61 -11.64 -9.42 -1.08
CA PHE A 61 -11.79 -9.58 0.36
C PHE A 61 -12.63 -8.45 0.95
N SER A 62 -13.14 -8.64 2.16
CA SER A 62 -14.01 -7.69 2.84
C SER A 62 -13.38 -7.21 4.15
N PHE A 63 -13.49 -5.91 4.39
CA PHE A 63 -13.01 -5.25 5.61
C PHE A 63 -13.83 -3.98 5.87
N GLN A 64 -13.61 -3.36 7.03
CA GLN A 64 -14.19 -2.07 7.38
C GLN A 64 -13.07 -1.05 7.55
N ALA A 65 -13.14 0.08 6.84
CA ALA A 65 -12.12 1.12 6.83
C ALA A 65 -12.74 2.51 6.83
N GLU A 66 -12.16 3.42 7.62
CA GLU A 66 -12.35 4.86 7.54
C GLU A 66 -11.23 5.52 6.71
N ALA A 67 -10.06 4.88 6.63
CA ALA A 67 -8.93 5.27 5.82
C ALA A 67 -8.22 4.05 5.23
N ILE A 68 -7.75 4.17 3.98
CA ILE A 68 -6.96 3.16 3.29
C ILE A 68 -5.66 3.81 2.80
N PHE A 69 -4.54 3.30 3.29
CA PHE A 69 -3.21 3.61 2.78
C PHE A 69 -2.76 2.46 1.87
N HIS A 70 -2.82 2.70 0.57
CA HIS A 70 -2.53 1.70 -0.45
C HIS A 70 -1.05 1.76 -0.86
N LEU A 71 -0.22 0.92 -0.22
CA LEU A 71 1.23 0.79 -0.46
C LEU A 71 1.63 -0.56 -1.08
N ALA A 72 0.66 -1.41 -1.46
CA ALA A 72 0.95 -2.74 -1.98
C ALA A 72 1.48 -2.65 -3.42
N SER A 73 2.80 -2.77 -3.59
CA SER A 73 3.46 -2.80 -4.89
C SER A 73 4.92 -3.22 -4.72
N PRO A 74 5.51 -4.06 -5.59
CA PRO A 74 6.97 -4.19 -5.66
C PRO A 74 7.60 -2.83 -5.99
N ALA A 75 8.46 -2.32 -5.10
CA ALA A 75 8.93 -0.93 -5.17
C ALA A 75 10.35 -0.76 -5.71
N SER A 76 11.22 -1.78 -5.62
CA SER A 76 12.59 -1.68 -6.12
C SER A 76 12.67 -2.05 -7.60
N PRO A 77 13.59 -1.46 -8.39
CA PRO A 77 13.79 -1.84 -9.79
C PRO A 77 13.95 -3.33 -10.02
N ILE A 78 14.73 -3.98 -9.17
CA ILE A 78 14.93 -5.42 -9.21
C ILE A 78 13.60 -6.14 -8.96
N GLY A 79 12.88 -5.75 -7.89
CA GLY A 79 11.64 -6.43 -7.48
C GLY A 79 10.53 -6.34 -8.53
N TYR A 80 10.27 -5.17 -9.12
CA TYR A 80 9.22 -5.08 -10.15
C TYR A 80 9.64 -5.68 -11.50
N MET A 81 10.95 -5.78 -11.79
CA MET A 81 11.44 -6.48 -12.99
C MET A 81 11.39 -8.01 -12.83
N GLU A 82 11.60 -8.53 -11.62
CA GLU A 82 11.45 -9.96 -11.30
C GLU A 82 9.98 -10.41 -11.28
N HIS A 83 9.07 -9.49 -10.92
CA HIS A 83 7.63 -9.74 -10.77
C HIS A 83 6.77 -8.82 -11.66
N PRO A 84 6.94 -8.83 -12.99
CA PRO A 84 6.29 -7.87 -13.87
C PRO A 84 4.77 -8.07 -13.95
N LEU A 85 4.28 -9.32 -13.89
CA LEU A 85 2.85 -9.62 -13.94
C LEU A 85 2.16 -9.18 -12.64
N GLU A 86 2.75 -9.51 -11.50
CA GLU A 86 2.29 -9.10 -10.18
C GLU A 86 2.29 -7.58 -10.05
N THR A 87 3.34 -6.92 -10.57
CA THR A 87 3.43 -5.45 -10.62
C THR A 87 2.27 -4.86 -11.42
N ILE A 88 2.00 -5.35 -12.62
CA ILE A 88 0.90 -4.82 -13.43
C ILE A 88 -0.44 -5.06 -12.73
N LEU A 89 -0.67 -6.28 -12.21
CA LEU A 89 -1.94 -6.64 -11.60
C LEU A 89 -2.21 -5.86 -10.30
N VAL A 90 -1.23 -5.72 -9.41
CA VAL A 90 -1.42 -5.03 -8.14
C VAL A 90 -1.67 -3.54 -8.34
N ASN A 91 -0.92 -2.89 -9.25
CA ASN A 91 -1.06 -1.46 -9.52
C ASN A 91 -2.33 -1.13 -10.36
N SER A 92 -2.93 -2.11 -11.05
CA SER A 92 -4.18 -1.94 -11.80
C SER A 92 -5.40 -2.53 -11.08
N GLN A 93 -5.54 -3.85 -11.09
CA GLN A 93 -6.65 -4.58 -10.47
C GLN A 93 -6.68 -4.40 -8.96
N GLY A 94 -5.52 -4.45 -8.28
CA GLY A 94 -5.44 -4.21 -6.84
C GLY A 94 -5.94 -2.82 -6.47
N THR A 95 -5.40 -1.78 -7.13
CA THR A 95 -5.85 -0.39 -6.96
C THR A 95 -7.35 -0.23 -7.20
N HIS A 96 -7.88 -0.78 -8.30
CA HIS A 96 -9.31 -0.72 -8.62
C HIS A 96 -10.18 -1.34 -7.51
N GLN A 97 -9.80 -2.51 -7.00
CA GLN A 97 -10.54 -3.16 -5.92
C GLN A 97 -10.53 -2.32 -4.64
N MET A 98 -9.39 -1.73 -4.28
CA MET A 98 -9.28 -0.93 -3.05
C MET A 98 -10.03 0.40 -3.17
N LEU A 99 -10.05 1.02 -4.35
CA LEU A 99 -10.88 2.20 -4.63
C LEU A 99 -12.38 1.88 -4.55
N GLU A 100 -12.83 0.73 -5.08
CA GLU A 100 -14.23 0.32 -4.96
C GLU A 100 -14.64 0.10 -3.50
N GLN A 101 -13.76 -0.47 -2.67
CA GLN A 101 -13.99 -0.59 -1.23
C GLN A 101 -14.06 0.79 -0.56
N ALA A 102 -13.12 1.69 -0.87
CA ALA A 102 -13.11 3.05 -0.34
C ALA A 102 -14.40 3.80 -0.68
N ARG A 103 -14.84 3.72 -1.95
CA ARG A 103 -16.08 4.35 -2.44
C ARG A 103 -17.31 3.84 -1.69
N LYS A 104 -17.45 2.53 -1.53
CA LYS A 104 -18.58 1.91 -0.83
C LYS A 104 -18.66 2.33 0.64
N GLN A 105 -17.50 2.51 1.28
CA GLN A 105 -17.39 2.80 2.70
C GLN A 105 -17.24 4.31 3.00
N LYS A 106 -17.11 5.14 1.95
CA LYS A 106 -16.74 6.56 2.05
C LYS A 106 -15.43 6.78 2.82
N ALA A 107 -14.49 5.86 2.67
CA ALA A 107 -13.19 5.93 3.31
C ALA A 107 -12.28 6.93 2.60
N MET A 108 -11.41 7.59 3.35
CA MET A 108 -10.27 8.30 2.76
C MET A 108 -9.34 7.29 2.08
N PHE A 109 -8.81 7.64 0.91
CA PHE A 109 -7.91 6.79 0.14
C PHE A 109 -6.63 7.55 -0.19
N LEU A 110 -5.49 7.00 0.20
CA LEU A 110 -4.16 7.47 -0.18
C LEU A 110 -3.48 6.38 -1.00
N VAL A 111 -2.97 6.74 -2.17
CA VAL A 111 -2.13 5.88 -3.02
C VAL A 111 -0.69 6.32 -2.92
N SER A 112 0.24 5.38 -2.71
CA SER A 112 1.67 5.66 -2.82
C SER A 112 2.10 5.60 -4.29
N SER A 113 1.97 6.74 -4.98
CA SER A 113 2.55 6.91 -6.31
C SER A 113 4.08 7.00 -6.24
N THR A 114 4.74 7.29 -7.35
CA THR A 114 6.20 7.31 -7.48
C THR A 114 6.64 8.40 -8.44
N SER A 115 7.87 8.92 -8.27
CA SER A 115 8.49 9.83 -9.23
C SER A 115 8.69 9.21 -10.61
N GLU A 116 8.66 7.88 -10.73
CA GLU A 116 8.75 7.18 -12.02
C GLU A 116 7.64 7.59 -13.00
N ILE A 117 6.52 8.15 -12.52
CA ILE A 117 5.47 8.70 -13.39
C ILE A 117 5.98 9.85 -14.27
N TYR A 118 7.06 10.53 -13.87
CA TYR A 118 7.66 11.59 -14.66
C TYR A 118 8.57 11.09 -15.79
N GLY A 119 8.93 9.79 -15.80
CA GLY A 119 9.77 9.17 -16.83
C GLY A 119 11.20 9.72 -16.85
N ASP A 120 11.68 10.11 -18.03
CA ASP A 120 12.98 10.79 -18.23
C ASP A 120 12.77 12.32 -18.34
N PRO A 121 12.62 13.05 -17.22
CA PRO A 121 12.07 14.40 -17.21
C PRO A 121 12.96 15.41 -17.94
N LEU A 122 12.32 16.29 -18.72
CA LEU A 122 12.99 17.40 -19.42
C LEU A 122 13.06 18.69 -18.60
N VAL A 123 12.54 18.67 -17.36
CA VAL A 123 12.44 19.85 -16.47
C VAL A 123 13.06 19.55 -15.10
N HIS A 124 13.55 20.59 -14.42
CA HIS A 124 14.11 20.50 -13.07
C HIS A 124 13.77 21.75 -12.23
N PRO A 125 13.22 21.61 -11.00
CA PRO A 125 12.73 20.37 -10.40
C PRO A 125 11.44 19.86 -11.07
N GLN A 126 11.07 18.60 -10.84
CA GLN A 126 9.78 18.05 -11.28
C GLN A 126 8.68 18.47 -10.30
N ARG A 127 7.69 19.21 -10.80
CA ARG A 127 6.52 19.65 -10.05
C ARG A 127 5.30 18.82 -10.45
N GLU A 128 4.28 18.81 -9.62
CA GLU A 128 3.07 18.00 -9.80
C GLU A 128 2.22 18.43 -11.01
N ASP A 129 2.46 19.61 -11.58
CA ASP A 129 1.85 20.10 -12.82
C ASP A 129 2.60 19.65 -14.10
N TYR A 130 3.76 19.00 -13.96
CA TYR A 130 4.51 18.43 -15.09
C TYR A 130 3.88 17.12 -15.57
N TRP A 131 3.65 17.02 -16.88
CA TRP A 131 2.99 15.88 -17.51
C TRP A 131 3.82 14.57 -17.51
N GLY A 132 5.15 14.66 -17.43
CA GLY A 132 6.04 13.52 -17.60
C GLY A 132 6.59 13.36 -19.02
N ASN A 133 7.65 12.56 -19.16
CA ASN A 133 8.25 12.13 -20.43
C ASN A 133 8.47 10.61 -20.39
N VAL A 134 7.41 9.86 -20.70
CA VAL A 134 7.32 8.39 -20.61
C VAL A 134 7.14 7.73 -21.97
#